data_AF-M3IKM9-F1
#
_entry.id   AF-M3IKM9-F1
#
_cell.length_a   1.000
_cell.length_b   1.000
_cell.length_c   1.000
_cell.angle_alpha   90.00
_cell.angle_beta   90.00
_cell.angle_gamma   90.00
#
_symmetry.space_group_name_H-M   'P 1'
#
loop_
_entity.id
_entity.type
_entity.pdbx_description
1 polymer ?
#
loop_
_entity_poly.entity_id
_entity_poly.type
_entity_poly.pdbx_seq_one_letter_code
_entity_poly.pdbx_strand_id
1 'polypeptide(L)'
;MGFINPGKSLRKRKRRNDSSRPLKLVRTSDTDHHQKSSSSSSSPSSSPLSSSSSSSSPSPSPSLPTDTPHDKLTLDTLPVEIIEKIFLHIGPHENNLPLVNKRLYWILHLENNYEYGTSYNFGLLEKMVRRYFLIDLNSRIDFETVEMKIDYYESQESLLQQNYPNYHKSVQWERFNTNLFILKDALEQFEEYGPALLSDILNFEFISENTLFMFKLGEYFGSSLGIKSSSEALLIQKSRLRFIRLKFKELAYNIKKAREELEREDFHHEVIIDPGNISSLLSEEPEDEFNPELKYYQDENLPTDGFRSYISERYIEFKDGFFCFNEDFEYSDRSASGSSRIPDHCFVKAVYSKKHYDLLSYLKDKHTFGDIINGPAVMSRILDILENPAHRSSRKWTQQLVDIVDMIKFFNCRIYKFTDVVVRLFELYDKVSKDDFSSISDPEESFPNAIARIIVSLLQYIFSPNPRTIHNNDDKRELWITAMTLKNIYLTDLLRKFEGDPDYDILHRFG
;
A
#
# COMPACT_ATOMS: atom_id res chain seq x y z
N MET A 1 22.08 30.25 -22.95
CA MET A 1 22.46 28.86 -23.29
C MET A 1 21.56 27.93 -22.48
N GLY A 2 20.65 27.22 -23.15
CA GLY A 2 19.76 26.26 -22.51
C GLY A 2 20.42 24.89 -22.42
N PHE A 3 20.20 24.20 -21.30
CA PHE A 3 20.58 22.79 -21.13
C PHE A 3 19.33 21.91 -21.02
N ILE A 4 19.52 20.68 -21.48
CA ILE A 4 18.54 19.73 -22.01
C ILE A 4 17.82 18.98 -20.88
N ASN A 5 16.50 18.80 -21.00
CA ASN A 5 15.70 17.87 -20.20
C ASN A 5 15.97 16.40 -20.62
N PRO A 6 16.40 15.51 -19.72
CA PRO A 6 16.44 14.07 -20.01
C PRO A 6 15.06 13.45 -19.75
N GLY A 7 14.47 12.78 -20.76
CA GLY A 7 13.27 11.95 -20.55
C GLY A 7 12.22 11.89 -21.66
N LYS A 8 12.38 12.55 -22.82
CA LYS A 8 11.40 12.44 -23.92
C LYS A 8 11.94 11.62 -25.09
N SER A 9 11.43 10.39 -25.22
CA SER A 9 11.52 9.58 -26.43
C SER A 9 10.70 10.24 -27.56
N LEU A 10 11.37 10.55 -28.67
CA LEU A 10 10.76 11.00 -29.92
C LEU A 10 10.76 9.84 -30.92
N ARG A 11 9.58 9.25 -31.20
CA ARG A 11 9.10 8.88 -32.56
C ARG A 11 7.80 8.07 -32.51
N LYS A 12 6.69 8.73 -32.87
CA LYS A 12 5.77 8.36 -33.98
C LYS A 12 4.48 9.20 -33.84
N ARG A 13 4.41 10.32 -34.56
CA ARG A 13 3.16 11.02 -34.87
C ARG A 13 3.05 11.08 -36.40
N LYS A 14 2.04 10.41 -36.96
CA LYS A 14 1.70 10.44 -38.39
C LYS A 14 0.47 11.35 -38.55
N ARG A 15 0.70 12.46 -39.28
CA ARG A 15 -0.22 13.31 -40.07
C ARG A 15 -1.46 13.93 -39.39
N ARG A 16 -1.44 15.27 -39.27
CA ARG A 16 -2.61 16.14 -39.53
C ARG A 16 -2.22 17.14 -40.63
N ASN A 17 -3.11 17.26 -41.62
CA ASN A 17 -3.04 18.18 -42.76
C ASN A 17 -3.33 19.62 -42.33
N ASP A 18 -2.64 20.54 -43.02
CA ASP A 18 -3.06 21.85 -43.54
C ASP A 18 -3.91 22.80 -42.68
N SER A 19 -3.40 23.99 -42.38
CA SER A 19 -3.41 25.10 -43.36
C SER A 19 -2.84 26.42 -42.80
N SER A 20 -2.25 27.19 -43.73
CA SER A 20 -1.98 28.64 -43.76
C SER A 20 -0.92 29.32 -42.85
N ARG A 21 0.31 29.40 -43.38
CA ARG A 21 1.01 30.61 -43.95
C ARG A 21 1.31 31.86 -43.06
N PRO A 22 2.28 32.73 -43.46
CA PRO A 22 3.55 32.88 -42.73
C PRO A 22 3.94 34.35 -42.44
N LEU A 23 5.03 34.56 -41.69
CA LEU A 23 5.88 35.75 -41.86
C LEU A 23 7.37 35.38 -41.85
N LYS A 24 8.02 35.73 -42.97
CA LYS A 24 9.47 35.78 -43.20
C LYS A 24 10.01 37.09 -42.63
N LEU A 25 11.26 37.07 -42.15
CA LEU A 25 12.43 37.85 -42.57
C LEU A 25 13.49 37.65 -41.46
N VAL A 26 14.82 37.61 -41.63
CA VAL A 26 15.77 37.54 -42.75
C VAL A 26 17.16 37.60 -42.07
N ARG A 27 18.12 36.79 -42.54
CA ARG A 27 19.60 36.97 -42.65
C ARG A 27 20.39 37.47 -41.41
N THR A 28 21.63 37.07 -41.18
CA THR A 28 22.79 36.88 -42.09
C THR A 28 23.84 36.08 -41.31
N SER A 29 24.37 34.97 -41.86
CA SER A 29 25.72 34.84 -42.48
C SER A 29 26.86 34.82 -41.45
N ASP A 30 27.96 34.10 -41.59
CA ASP A 30 28.45 33.01 -42.44
C ASP A 30 29.89 32.75 -41.95
N THR A 31 30.51 31.73 -42.52
CA THR A 31 31.94 31.38 -42.58
C THR A 31 32.48 30.45 -41.49
N ASP A 32 33.40 29.55 -41.80
CA ASP A 32 33.61 28.60 -42.90
C ASP A 32 34.92 27.88 -42.56
N HIS A 33 35.03 26.61 -42.97
CA HIS A 33 36.28 25.92 -43.37
C HIS A 33 37.44 25.77 -42.33
N HIS A 34 38.24 24.71 -42.29
CA HIS A 34 38.40 23.51 -43.10
C HIS A 34 39.39 22.57 -42.37
N GLN A 35 39.22 21.25 -42.56
CA GLN A 35 40.28 20.23 -42.81
C GLN A 35 41.36 19.95 -41.72
N LYS A 36 42.02 18.79 -41.64
CA LYS A 36 41.87 17.36 -41.97
C LYS A 36 43.20 16.71 -41.47
N SER A 37 43.26 15.38 -41.42
CA SER A 37 44.48 14.52 -41.40
C SER A 37 45.20 14.34 -40.05
N SER A 38 45.82 13.21 -39.67
CA SER A 38 45.70 11.76 -39.92
C SER A 38 46.84 11.06 -39.13
N SER A 39 46.77 9.72 -39.02
CA SER A 39 47.82 8.73 -38.63
C SER A 39 48.24 8.68 -37.14
N SER A 40 48.05 7.58 -36.38
CA SER A 40 48.67 6.22 -36.44
C SER A 40 50.22 6.32 -36.39
N SER A 41 50.99 5.67 -35.53
CA SER A 41 50.88 4.35 -34.88
C SER A 41 52.09 4.14 -33.95
N SER A 42 51.88 3.45 -32.82
CA SER A 42 52.74 2.45 -32.15
C SER A 42 54.29 2.56 -32.16
N SER A 43 54.86 2.77 -30.96
CA SER A 43 55.75 1.86 -30.17
C SER A 43 56.99 1.18 -30.80
N PRO A 44 57.89 0.55 -30.01
CA PRO A 44 58.63 0.97 -28.80
C PRO A 44 60.13 0.57 -28.86
N SER A 45 60.94 0.83 -27.83
CA SER A 45 61.84 -0.16 -27.16
C SER A 45 63.10 0.43 -26.47
N SER A 46 63.50 -0.29 -25.40
CA SER A 46 64.83 -0.44 -24.78
C SER A 46 65.35 0.59 -23.75
N SER A 47 65.10 0.30 -22.46
CA SER A 47 66.02 -0.09 -21.34
C SER A 47 67.36 0.68 -21.07
N PRO A 48 68.06 0.48 -19.93
CA PRO A 48 68.11 1.41 -18.78
C PRO A 48 69.55 1.70 -18.25
N LEU A 49 69.69 2.25 -17.02
CA LEU A 49 70.92 2.49 -16.20
C LEU A 49 71.66 3.80 -16.51
N SER A 50 72.29 4.57 -15.62
CA SER A 50 72.55 4.56 -14.16
C SER A 50 73.31 5.86 -13.80
N SER A 51 73.30 6.27 -12.51
CA SER A 51 74.31 7.12 -11.78
C SER A 51 74.52 8.58 -12.25
N SER A 52 74.83 9.62 -11.47
CA SER A 52 75.03 9.84 -10.02
C SER A 52 75.34 11.34 -9.78
N SER A 53 74.95 11.84 -8.59
CA SER A 53 75.67 12.81 -7.71
C SER A 53 75.77 14.32 -7.98
N SER A 54 75.69 15.04 -6.84
CA SER A 54 76.15 16.41 -6.46
C SER A 54 75.18 17.58 -6.76
N SER A 55 74.47 18.17 -5.78
CA SER A 55 74.82 18.89 -4.52
C SER A 55 74.95 20.41 -4.71
N SER A 56 73.89 21.16 -4.38
CA SER A 56 73.96 22.54 -3.89
C SER A 56 72.58 23.02 -3.41
N SER A 57 72.45 23.30 -2.12
CA SER A 57 71.47 24.23 -1.52
C SER A 57 72.28 25.37 -0.90
N PRO A 58 71.71 26.55 -0.51
CA PRO A 58 70.30 26.97 -0.58
C PRO A 58 70.11 28.43 -1.07
N SER A 59 68.90 28.81 -1.47
CA SER A 59 68.35 30.16 -1.24
C SER A 59 66.81 30.16 -1.34
N PRO A 60 66.12 30.93 -0.49
CA PRO A 60 64.73 30.69 -0.14
C PRO A 60 63.80 31.36 -1.16
N SER A 61 63.07 30.55 -1.90
CA SER A 61 61.89 31.03 -2.64
C SER A 61 60.65 30.75 -1.79
N PRO A 62 59.68 31.68 -1.74
CA PRO A 62 58.55 31.59 -0.82
C PRO A 62 57.76 30.33 -1.14
N SER A 63 57.60 29.48 -0.14
CA SER A 63 56.68 28.35 -0.21
C SER A 63 55.32 28.88 -0.64
N LEU A 64 54.87 28.47 -1.83
CA LEU A 64 53.46 28.37 -2.13
C LEU A 64 52.79 27.67 -0.94
N PRO A 65 51.57 28.09 -0.54
CA PRO A 65 50.83 27.30 0.43
C PRO A 65 50.75 25.89 -0.14
N THR A 66 51.32 24.93 0.59
CA THR A 66 50.98 23.53 0.42
C THR A 66 49.47 23.47 0.42
N ASP A 67 48.90 23.23 -0.77
CA ASP A 67 47.55 22.72 -0.91
C ASP A 67 47.50 21.47 -0.03
N THR A 68 47.08 21.64 1.22
CA THR A 68 46.48 20.56 1.98
C THR A 68 45.42 20.00 1.03
N PRO A 69 45.47 18.71 0.67
CA PRO A 69 44.40 18.15 -0.13
C PRO A 69 43.15 18.43 0.69
N HIS A 70 42.27 19.30 0.20
CA HIS A 70 40.94 19.39 0.76
C HIS A 70 40.40 17.97 0.62
N ASP A 71 40.35 17.25 1.74
CA ASP A 71 39.75 15.93 1.80
C ASP A 71 38.42 16.08 1.11
N LYS A 72 38.29 15.41 -0.05
CA LYS A 72 37.12 15.60 -0.90
C LYS A 72 35.91 15.29 -0.04
N LEU A 73 35.07 16.29 0.17
CA LEU A 73 33.81 16.15 0.90
C LEU A 73 33.03 15.01 0.25
N THR A 74 32.99 13.89 0.96
CA THR A 74 32.25 12.68 0.62
C THR A 74 31.19 12.46 1.68
N LEU A 75 30.19 11.63 1.39
CA LEU A 75 29.13 11.31 2.35
C LEU A 75 29.68 10.80 3.69
N ASP A 76 30.81 10.11 3.70
CA ASP A 76 31.43 9.57 4.92
C ASP A 76 32.11 10.64 5.78
N THR A 77 32.45 11.79 5.18
CA THR A 77 33.10 12.91 5.87
C THR A 77 32.09 13.94 6.39
N LEU A 78 30.81 13.80 6.04
CA LEU A 78 29.76 14.68 6.54
C LEU A 78 29.33 14.26 7.96
N PRO A 79 29.05 15.22 8.86
CA PRO A 79 28.39 14.94 10.13
C PRO A 79 27.05 14.23 9.93
N VAL A 80 26.75 13.27 10.80
CA VAL A 80 25.53 12.44 10.71
C VAL A 80 24.27 13.31 10.68
N GLU A 81 24.25 14.42 11.43
CA GLU A 81 23.09 15.34 11.48
C GLU A 81 22.83 16.03 10.14
N ILE A 82 23.88 16.27 9.34
CA ILE A 82 23.75 16.83 8.00
C ILE A 82 23.24 15.75 7.04
N ILE A 83 23.75 14.53 7.18
CA ILE A 83 23.31 13.37 6.41
C ILE A 83 21.82 13.08 6.65
N GLU A 84 21.39 13.11 7.91
CA GLU A 84 19.99 12.99 8.33
C GLU A 84 19.10 14.05 7.67
N LYS A 85 19.50 15.33 7.72
CA LYS A 85 18.74 16.42 7.10
C LYS A 85 18.66 16.29 5.59
N ILE A 86 19.74 15.88 4.93
CA ILE A 86 19.76 15.64 3.49
C ILE A 86 18.80 14.50 3.15
N PHE A 87 18.88 13.39 3.87
CA PHE A 87 18.04 12.23 3.63
C PHE A 87 16.55 12.54 3.87
N LEU A 88 16.25 13.28 4.95
CA LEU A 88 14.90 13.68 5.31
C LEU A 88 14.32 14.77 4.39
N HIS A 89 15.14 15.49 3.63
CA HIS A 89 14.67 16.46 2.64
C HIS A 89 14.46 15.86 1.25
N ILE A 90 15.39 15.00 0.80
CA ILE A 90 15.26 14.27 -0.46
C ILE A 90 14.10 13.27 -0.37
N GLY A 91 13.92 12.68 0.80
CA GLY A 91 12.89 11.70 1.05
C GLY A 91 13.24 10.31 0.48
N PRO A 92 12.49 9.29 0.92
CA PRO A 92 12.80 7.90 0.60
C PRO A 92 12.45 7.50 -0.85
N HIS A 93 11.55 8.26 -1.52
CA HIS A 93 11.09 7.96 -2.88
C HIS A 93 11.89 8.66 -3.99
N GLU A 94 12.39 9.88 -3.77
CA GLU A 94 13.12 10.64 -4.79
C GLU A 94 14.62 10.31 -4.83
N ASN A 95 15.09 9.53 -3.86
CA ASN A 95 16.48 9.12 -3.76
C ASN A 95 16.78 7.99 -4.75
N ASN A 96 16.96 8.34 -6.03
CA ASN A 96 17.16 7.39 -7.13
C ASN A 96 18.61 6.91 -7.31
N LEU A 97 19.46 7.03 -6.29
CA LEU A 97 20.86 6.60 -6.33
C LEU A 97 21.05 5.35 -5.44
N PRO A 98 20.93 4.12 -5.97
CA PRO A 98 20.92 2.88 -5.18
C PRO A 98 22.14 2.71 -4.28
N LEU A 99 23.32 3.14 -4.74
CA LEU A 99 24.57 3.08 -3.97
C LEU A 99 24.58 4.10 -2.83
N VAL A 100 24.02 5.29 -3.04
CA VAL A 100 23.88 6.32 -2.01
C VAL A 100 22.84 5.89 -0.98
N ASN A 101 21.74 5.26 -1.40
CA ASN A 101 20.75 4.70 -0.46
C ASN A 101 21.29 3.57 0.38
N LYS A 102 21.97 2.59 -0.23
CA LYS A 102 22.58 1.49 0.53
C LYS A 102 23.62 2.02 1.52
N ARG A 103 24.38 3.05 1.12
CA ARG A 103 25.39 3.70 1.95
C ARG A 103 24.77 4.57 3.05
N LEU A 104 23.73 5.35 2.76
CA LEU A 104 22.98 6.14 3.73
C LEU A 104 22.28 5.23 4.74
N TYR A 105 21.64 4.16 4.29
CA TYR A 105 21.03 3.15 5.14
C TYR A 105 22.05 2.52 6.09
N TRP A 106 23.26 2.24 5.58
CA TRP A 106 24.37 1.71 6.38
C TRP A 106 24.91 2.72 7.39
N ILE A 107 25.12 3.98 6.98
CA ILE A 107 25.56 5.08 7.84
C ILE A 107 24.54 5.38 8.94
N LEU A 108 23.25 5.34 8.61
CA LEU A 108 22.14 5.62 9.51
C LEU A 108 21.76 4.40 10.38
N HIS A 109 22.50 3.29 10.28
CA HIS A 109 22.35 2.09 11.10
C HIS A 109 20.89 1.76 11.48
N LEU A 110 20.00 1.69 10.49
CA LEU A 110 18.59 1.32 10.70
C LEU A 110 18.43 -0.18 11.02
N GLU A 111 19.51 -0.87 11.42
CA GLU A 111 19.55 -2.30 11.69
C GLU A 111 19.14 -2.65 13.13
N ASN A 112 18.57 -3.86 13.25
CA ASN A 112 17.53 -4.25 14.21
C ASN A 112 18.01 -4.93 15.50
N ASN A 113 19.25 -4.76 15.94
CA ASN A 113 19.70 -5.43 17.17
C ASN A 113 19.33 -4.59 18.39
N TYR A 114 18.09 -4.75 18.83
CA TYR A 114 17.51 -4.18 20.06
C TYR A 114 18.01 -4.84 21.36
N GLU A 115 19.04 -5.69 21.28
CA GLU A 115 19.68 -6.24 22.46
C GLU A 115 20.65 -5.20 23.01
N TYR A 116 20.15 -4.39 23.94
CA TYR A 116 20.89 -3.46 24.80
C TYR A 116 21.32 -2.12 24.19
N GLY A 117 20.48 -1.10 24.41
CA GLY A 117 20.94 0.27 24.63
C GLY A 117 20.77 1.21 23.44
N THR A 118 19.83 2.16 23.60
CA THR A 118 19.65 3.37 22.77
C THR A 118 19.51 3.14 21.27
N SER A 119 18.28 3.21 20.79
CA SER A 119 17.95 3.31 19.37
C SER A 119 18.50 4.61 18.78
N TYR A 120 19.78 4.62 18.40
CA TYR A 120 20.50 5.81 17.93
C TYR A 120 19.80 6.53 16.75
N ASN A 121 18.92 5.86 15.99
CA ASN A 121 18.30 6.44 14.79
C ASN A 121 16.77 6.30 14.73
N PHE A 122 16.09 5.91 15.82
CA PHE A 122 14.61 5.86 15.82
C PHE A 122 14.00 7.26 15.64
N GLY A 123 14.61 8.30 16.21
CA GLY A 123 14.15 9.68 16.02
C GLY A 123 14.23 10.16 14.56
N LEU A 124 15.17 9.66 13.77
CA LEU A 124 15.21 9.92 12.33
C LEU A 124 14.07 9.20 11.60
N LEU A 125 13.89 7.92 11.91
CA LEU A 125 12.82 7.11 11.34
C LEU A 125 11.44 7.70 11.66
N GLU A 126 11.22 8.14 12.89
CA GLU A 126 10.00 8.81 13.32
C GLU A 126 9.74 10.08 12.49
N LYS A 127 10.76 10.93 12.32
CA LYS A 127 10.63 12.15 11.49
C LYS A 127 10.36 11.81 10.03
N MET A 128 10.95 10.74 9.50
CA MET A 128 10.67 10.28 8.14
C MET A 128 9.23 9.81 7.99
N VAL A 129 8.75 9.01 8.94
CA VAL A 129 7.36 8.52 8.98
C VAL A 129 6.40 9.70 9.03
N ARG A 130 6.58 10.63 9.98
CA ARG A 130 5.76 11.85 10.09
C ARG A 130 5.70 12.66 8.80
N ARG A 131 6.81 12.73 8.07
CA ARG A 131 6.93 13.59 6.88
C ARG A 131 6.40 12.94 5.60
N TYR A 132 6.56 11.64 5.43
CA TYR A 132 6.33 10.97 4.15
C TYR A 132 5.28 9.87 4.19
N PHE A 133 5.01 9.28 5.35
CA PHE A 133 4.15 8.10 5.46
C PHE A 133 2.97 8.27 6.40
N LEU A 134 2.97 9.28 7.26
CA LEU A 134 1.84 9.58 8.13
C LEU A 134 0.84 10.45 7.36
N ILE A 135 -0.42 10.01 7.32
CA ILE A 135 -1.52 10.76 6.73
C ILE A 135 -2.58 11.04 7.78
N ASP A 136 -3.13 12.25 7.73
CA ASP A 136 -4.27 12.65 8.54
C ASP A 136 -5.57 12.36 7.77
N LEU A 137 -6.38 11.44 8.29
CA LEU A 137 -7.68 11.06 7.75
C LEU A 137 -8.73 12.16 7.93
N ASN A 138 -8.46 13.17 8.77
CA ASN A 138 -9.33 14.31 8.99
C ASN A 138 -8.88 15.58 8.27
N SER A 139 -7.86 15.52 7.43
CA SER A 139 -7.30 16.69 6.73
C SER A 139 -8.31 17.49 5.87
N ARG A 140 -9.48 16.93 5.56
CA ARG A 140 -10.58 17.61 4.86
C ARG A 140 -11.61 18.26 5.79
N ILE A 141 -11.57 17.97 7.08
CA ILE A 141 -12.50 18.45 8.09
C ILE A 141 -11.91 19.71 8.73
N ASP A 142 -12.73 20.73 8.84
CA ASP A 142 -12.42 21.95 9.56
C ASP A 142 -13.12 21.86 10.92
N PHE A 143 -12.42 21.34 11.94
CA PHE A 143 -13.03 21.08 13.25
C PHE A 143 -13.55 22.35 13.91
N GLU A 144 -12.85 23.48 13.78
CA GLU A 144 -13.31 24.78 14.29
C GLU A 144 -14.67 25.17 13.66
N THR A 145 -14.81 25.00 12.34
CA THR A 145 -16.08 25.27 11.66
C THR A 145 -17.19 24.30 12.10
N VAL A 146 -16.85 23.03 12.33
CA VAL A 146 -17.79 22.00 12.80
C VAL A 146 -18.27 22.32 14.22
N GLU A 147 -17.36 22.70 15.13
CA GLU A 147 -17.69 23.11 16.51
C GLU A 147 -18.65 24.30 16.52
N MET A 148 -18.36 25.37 15.77
CA MET A 148 -19.27 26.52 15.67
C MET A 148 -20.67 26.13 15.18
N LYS A 149 -20.74 25.17 14.24
CA LYS A 149 -22.03 24.69 13.70
C LYS A 149 -22.77 23.81 14.71
N ILE A 150 -22.07 23.03 15.54
CA ILE A 150 -22.66 22.30 16.68
C ILE A 150 -23.25 23.29 17.68
N ASP A 151 -22.48 24.30 18.10
CA ASP A 151 -22.92 25.34 19.03
C ASP A 151 -24.18 26.07 18.52
N TYR A 152 -24.22 26.37 17.22
CA TYR A 152 -25.41 26.92 16.58
C TYR A 152 -26.64 26.01 16.77
N TYR A 153 -26.54 24.71 16.48
CA TYR A 153 -27.67 23.80 16.62
C TYR A 153 -28.09 23.57 18.09
N GLU A 154 -27.15 23.54 19.02
CA GLU A 154 -27.46 23.50 20.46
C GLU A 154 -28.18 24.76 20.97
N SER A 155 -27.80 25.93 20.42
CA SER A 155 -28.50 27.17 20.71
C SER A 155 -29.94 27.15 20.19
N GLN A 156 -30.16 26.60 18.99
CA GLN A 156 -31.50 26.44 18.42
C GLN A 156 -32.34 25.43 19.22
N GLU A 157 -31.73 24.35 19.73
CA GLU A 157 -32.40 23.41 20.63
C GLU A 157 -32.86 24.12 21.91
N SER A 158 -31.97 24.89 22.52
CA SER A 158 -32.26 25.66 23.74
C SER A 158 -33.40 26.66 23.52
N LEU A 159 -33.41 27.36 22.37
CA LEU A 159 -34.48 28.28 22.00
C LEU A 159 -35.83 27.56 21.82
N LEU A 160 -35.82 26.40 21.20
CA LEU A 160 -37.02 25.59 20.97
C LEU A 160 -37.61 25.09 22.30
N GLN A 161 -36.76 24.62 23.23
CA GLN A 161 -37.19 24.22 24.57
C GLN A 161 -37.76 25.39 25.40
N GLN A 162 -37.18 26.59 25.27
CA GLN A 162 -37.68 27.79 25.95
C GLN A 162 -39.04 28.26 25.41
N ASN A 163 -39.24 28.18 24.10
CA ASN A 163 -40.45 28.68 23.45
C ASN A 163 -41.64 27.70 23.53
N TYR A 164 -41.38 26.39 23.61
CA TYR A 164 -42.41 25.36 23.55
C TYR A 164 -42.29 24.36 24.71
N PRO A 165 -43.06 24.49 25.81
CA PRO A 165 -42.96 23.59 26.97
C PRO A 165 -43.39 22.13 26.68
N ASN A 166 -44.08 21.88 25.56
CA ASN A 166 -44.48 20.57 25.06
C ASN A 166 -43.48 19.93 24.09
N TYR A 167 -42.24 20.45 23.98
CA TYR A 167 -41.21 19.96 23.05
C TYR A 167 -41.00 18.43 23.07
N HIS A 168 -41.09 17.81 24.25
CA HIS A 168 -40.90 16.38 24.48
C HIS A 168 -41.94 15.48 23.77
N LYS A 169 -43.01 16.05 23.23
CA LYS A 169 -44.02 15.31 22.44
C LYS A 169 -43.66 15.20 20.96
N SER A 170 -42.72 16.00 20.47
CA SER A 170 -42.28 15.95 19.07
C SER A 170 -41.30 14.80 18.85
N VAL A 171 -41.65 13.88 17.94
CA VAL A 171 -40.75 12.80 17.51
C VAL A 171 -39.53 13.38 16.79
N GLN A 172 -39.69 14.50 16.09
CA GLN A 172 -38.59 15.15 15.37
C GLN A 172 -37.56 15.75 16.32
N TRP A 173 -38.00 16.27 17.48
CA TRP A 173 -37.08 16.72 18.52
C TRP A 173 -36.25 15.56 19.09
N GLU A 174 -36.87 14.41 19.36
CA GLU A 174 -36.15 13.21 19.82
C GLU A 174 -35.13 12.73 18.77
N ARG A 175 -35.52 12.76 17.49
CA ARG A 175 -34.61 12.44 16.37
C ARG A 175 -33.48 13.47 16.23
N PHE A 176 -33.74 14.76 16.47
CA PHE A 176 -32.71 15.80 16.48
C PHE A 176 -31.63 15.48 17.53
N ASN A 177 -32.03 15.21 18.77
CA ASN A 177 -31.10 14.88 19.85
C ASN A 177 -30.29 13.63 19.56
N THR A 178 -30.95 12.60 19.02
CA THR A 178 -30.27 11.35 18.64
C THR A 178 -29.25 11.59 17.54
N ASN A 179 -29.59 12.37 16.50
CA ASN A 179 -28.66 12.72 15.43
C ASN A 179 -27.48 13.59 15.91
N LEU A 180 -27.72 14.49 16.86
CA LEU A 180 -26.67 15.32 17.46
C LEU A 180 -25.70 14.45 18.27
N PHE A 181 -26.23 13.49 19.04
CA PHE A 181 -25.43 12.51 19.76
C PHE A 181 -24.57 11.67 18.79
N ILE A 182 -25.16 11.11 17.73
CA ILE A 182 -24.44 10.32 16.72
C ILE A 182 -23.33 11.16 16.06
N LEU A 183 -23.59 12.43 15.76
CA LEU A 183 -22.58 13.32 15.18
C LEU A 183 -21.39 13.52 16.13
N LYS A 184 -21.66 13.81 17.41
CA LYS A 184 -20.60 14.01 18.42
C LYS A 184 -19.78 12.75 18.65
N ASP A 185 -20.44 11.61 18.83
CA ASP A 185 -19.78 10.30 18.99
C ASP A 185 -18.88 9.98 17.78
N ALA A 186 -19.35 10.23 16.56
CA ALA A 186 -18.53 10.05 15.37
C ALA A 186 -17.33 11.02 15.30
N LEU A 187 -17.47 12.26 15.77
CA LEU A 187 -16.36 13.22 15.81
C LEU A 187 -15.29 12.81 16.82
N GLU A 188 -15.69 12.33 18.00
CA GLU A 188 -14.78 11.76 19.00
C GLU A 188 -13.98 10.57 18.42
N GLN A 189 -14.65 9.66 17.71
CA GLN A 189 -14.00 8.54 17.01
C GLN A 189 -13.06 9.04 15.91
N PHE A 190 -13.45 10.06 15.15
CA PHE A 190 -12.60 10.61 14.10
C PHE A 190 -11.32 11.21 14.67
N GLU A 191 -11.37 11.87 15.82
CA GLU A 191 -10.19 12.39 16.52
C GLU A 191 -9.29 11.27 17.06
N GLU A 192 -9.88 10.23 17.69
CA GLU A 192 -9.14 9.07 18.20
C GLU A 192 -8.43 8.30 17.07
N TYR A 193 -9.13 8.07 15.96
CA TYR A 193 -8.66 7.35 14.77
C TYR A 193 -8.35 8.31 13.61
N GLY A 194 -7.73 9.44 13.91
CA GLY A 194 -7.31 10.45 12.93
C GLY A 194 -6.11 10.04 12.06
N PRO A 195 -4.97 9.61 12.66
CA PRO A 195 -3.77 9.33 11.89
C PRO A 195 -3.72 7.90 11.34
N ALA A 196 -3.18 7.75 10.12
CA ALA A 196 -2.92 6.45 9.50
C ALA A 196 -1.52 6.40 8.83
N LEU A 197 -1.01 5.19 8.64
CA LEU A 197 0.27 4.92 8.00
C LEU A 197 0.06 4.48 6.54
N LEU A 198 0.78 5.10 5.60
CA LEU A 198 0.74 4.72 4.20
C LEU A 198 1.40 3.36 3.98
N SER A 199 0.71 2.48 3.25
CA SER A 199 1.17 1.12 2.92
C SER A 199 2.49 1.08 2.15
N ASP A 200 2.85 2.16 1.46
CA ASP A 200 4.12 2.33 0.75
C ASP A 200 5.35 2.13 1.64
N ILE A 201 5.21 2.35 2.95
CA ILE A 201 6.29 2.14 3.91
C ILE A 201 6.77 0.68 3.93
N LEU A 202 5.90 -0.28 3.62
CA LEU A 202 6.23 -1.71 3.62
C LEU A 202 7.18 -2.11 2.47
N ASN A 203 7.44 -1.21 1.52
CA ASN A 203 8.42 -1.42 0.46
C ASN A 203 9.87 -1.29 0.96
N PHE A 204 10.09 -0.72 2.14
CA PHE A 204 11.42 -0.38 2.63
C PHE A 204 12.02 -1.45 3.57
N GLU A 205 13.32 -1.73 3.39
CA GLU A 205 14.01 -2.81 4.10
C GLU A 205 14.24 -2.54 5.61
N PHE A 206 14.18 -1.27 6.03
CA PHE A 206 14.29 -0.88 7.45
C PHE A 206 13.01 -1.17 8.24
N ILE A 207 11.90 -1.49 7.58
CA ILE A 207 10.66 -1.84 8.27
C ILE A 207 10.74 -3.28 8.78
N SER A 208 10.31 -3.47 10.02
CA SER A 208 10.29 -4.74 10.72
C SER A 208 9.14 -4.78 11.71
N GLU A 209 8.85 -5.97 12.26
CA GLU A 209 7.85 -6.14 13.32
C GLU A 209 8.11 -5.16 14.47
N ASN A 210 9.33 -5.10 15.00
CA ASN A 210 9.70 -4.20 16.09
C ASN A 210 9.44 -2.74 15.72
N THR A 211 9.76 -2.36 14.48
CA THR A 211 9.53 -1.00 13.97
C THR A 211 8.05 -0.63 13.98
N LEU A 212 7.19 -1.51 13.46
CA LEU A 212 5.74 -1.29 13.43
C LEU A 212 5.13 -1.35 14.82
N PHE A 213 5.62 -2.24 15.67
CA PHE A 213 5.22 -2.33 17.08
C PHE A 213 5.49 -1.02 17.83
N MET A 214 6.65 -0.41 17.61
CA MET A 214 6.97 0.91 18.20
C MET A 214 6.06 2.02 17.71
N PHE A 215 5.61 1.99 16.45
CA PHE A 215 4.60 2.93 15.96
C PHE A 215 3.24 2.74 16.64
N LYS A 216 2.91 1.50 17.02
CA LYS A 216 1.63 1.13 17.65
C LYS A 216 1.55 1.46 19.15
N LEU A 217 2.67 1.47 19.88
CA LEU A 217 2.69 1.66 21.34
C LEU A 217 2.25 3.05 21.83
N GLY A 218 1.77 3.94 20.95
CA GLY A 218 1.12 5.19 21.34
C GLY A 218 2.06 6.26 21.91
N GLU A 219 3.25 5.90 22.38
CA GLU A 219 4.23 6.84 22.95
C GLU A 219 4.63 7.95 21.97
N TYR A 220 4.56 7.70 20.66
CA TYR A 220 4.94 8.65 19.62
C TYR A 220 3.77 9.20 18.79
N PHE A 221 2.69 8.42 18.60
CA PHE A 221 1.62 8.77 17.65
C PHE A 221 0.21 8.81 18.24
N GLY A 222 0.03 8.59 19.54
CA GLY A 222 -1.25 8.81 20.24
C GLY A 222 -2.33 7.73 20.05
N SER A 223 -2.29 6.94 18.96
CA SER A 223 -3.24 5.83 18.72
C SER A 223 -2.65 4.71 17.86
N SER A 224 -3.36 3.57 17.76
CA SER A 224 -2.97 2.44 16.91
C SER A 224 -3.10 2.81 15.44
N LEU A 225 -1.99 3.14 14.78
CA LEU A 225 -1.98 3.51 13.36
C LEU A 225 -2.43 2.37 12.45
N GLY A 226 -3.58 2.55 11.79
CA GLY A 226 -4.02 1.69 10.69
C GLY A 226 -3.11 1.84 9.46
N ILE A 227 -2.93 0.78 8.67
CA ILE A 227 -2.19 0.85 7.41
C ILE A 227 -3.19 1.08 6.27
N LYS A 228 -2.98 2.13 5.48
CA LYS A 228 -3.87 2.61 4.42
C LYS A 228 -3.14 2.86 3.10
N SER A 229 -3.80 2.62 1.98
CA SER A 229 -3.31 3.05 0.67
C SER A 229 -3.67 4.52 0.49
N SER A 230 -2.95 5.25 -0.35
CA SER A 230 -3.28 6.66 -0.63
C SER A 230 -4.72 6.82 -1.15
N SER A 231 -5.19 5.87 -1.95
CA SER A 231 -6.57 5.82 -2.44
C SER A 231 -7.58 5.55 -1.31
N GLU A 232 -7.27 4.62 -0.41
CA GLU A 232 -8.14 4.25 0.71
C GLU A 232 -8.25 5.42 1.70
N ALA A 233 -7.13 6.04 2.07
CA ALA A 233 -7.10 7.22 2.93
C ALA A 233 -7.91 8.38 2.32
N LEU A 234 -7.76 8.64 1.02
CA LEU A 234 -8.53 9.67 0.32
C LEU A 234 -10.04 9.37 0.32
N LEU A 235 -10.42 8.10 0.16
CA LEU A 235 -11.82 7.68 0.24
C LEU A 235 -12.39 7.93 1.64
N ILE A 236 -11.67 7.55 2.70
CA ILE A 236 -12.09 7.80 4.09
C ILE A 236 -12.24 9.30 4.36
N GLN A 237 -11.25 10.11 3.96
CA GLN A 237 -11.31 11.58 4.08
C GLN A 237 -12.57 12.17 3.42
N LYS A 238 -12.92 11.69 2.21
CA LYS A 238 -14.16 12.10 1.52
C LYS A 238 -15.41 11.64 2.28
N SER A 239 -15.42 10.40 2.73
CA SER A 239 -16.57 9.80 3.44
C SER A 239 -16.84 10.48 4.78
N ARG A 240 -15.82 10.77 5.59
CA ARG A 240 -15.98 11.46 6.90
C ARG A 240 -16.61 12.85 6.72
N LEU A 241 -16.08 13.65 5.80
CA LEU A 241 -16.64 14.99 5.50
C LEU A 241 -18.09 14.89 4.97
N ARG A 242 -18.36 13.93 4.08
CA ARG A 242 -19.72 13.71 3.55
C ARG A 242 -20.70 13.31 4.66
N PHE A 243 -20.28 12.47 5.59
CA PHE A 243 -21.09 12.07 6.74
C PHE A 243 -21.42 13.25 7.65
N ILE A 244 -20.43 14.08 8.01
CA ILE A 244 -20.65 15.27 8.84
C ILE A 244 -21.68 16.20 8.18
N ARG A 245 -21.56 16.44 6.88
CA ARG A 245 -22.52 17.24 6.12
C ARG A 245 -23.91 16.64 6.10
N LEU A 246 -24.01 15.33 5.89
CA LEU A 246 -25.29 14.63 5.95
C LEU A 246 -25.94 14.85 7.32
N LYS A 247 -25.17 14.74 8.41
CA LYS A 247 -25.68 14.92 9.77
C LYS A 247 -26.17 16.33 10.05
N PHE A 248 -25.44 17.37 9.66
CA PHE A 248 -25.93 18.74 9.83
C PHE A 248 -27.20 19.00 9.03
N LYS A 249 -27.36 18.39 7.86
CA LYS A 249 -28.62 18.47 7.10
C LYS A 249 -29.77 17.75 7.79
N GLU A 250 -29.53 16.59 8.40
CA GLU A 250 -30.53 15.91 9.23
C GLU A 250 -30.93 16.76 10.45
N LEU A 251 -29.98 17.44 11.10
CA LEU A 251 -30.24 18.36 12.20
C LEU A 251 -31.11 19.54 11.77
N ALA A 252 -30.77 20.18 10.63
CA ALA A 252 -31.55 21.27 10.05
C ALA A 252 -33.00 20.86 9.76
N TYR A 253 -33.18 19.68 9.17
CA TYR A 253 -34.50 19.14 8.85
C TYR A 253 -35.30 18.85 10.12
N ASN A 254 -34.71 18.13 11.08
CA ASN A 254 -35.40 17.73 12.30
C ASN A 254 -35.82 18.95 13.14
N ILE A 255 -34.98 19.99 13.24
CA ILE A 255 -35.32 21.18 14.03
C ILE A 255 -36.41 22.02 13.38
N LYS A 256 -36.40 22.14 12.04
CA LYS A 256 -37.47 22.80 11.29
C LYS A 256 -38.80 22.07 11.47
N LYS A 257 -38.79 20.75 11.33
CA LYS A 257 -39.99 19.92 11.48
C LYS A 257 -40.51 19.89 12.92
N ALA A 258 -39.63 19.83 13.91
CA ALA A 258 -40.00 19.94 15.31
C ALA A 258 -40.73 21.27 15.59
N ARG A 259 -40.23 22.38 15.03
CA ARG A 259 -40.90 23.68 15.14
C ARG A 259 -42.29 23.66 14.49
N GLU A 260 -42.42 23.12 13.28
CA GLU A 260 -43.71 22.99 12.58
C GLU A 260 -44.72 22.14 13.35
N GLU A 261 -44.30 21.01 13.92
CA GLU A 261 -45.15 20.12 14.74
C GLU A 261 -45.62 20.83 16.02
N LEU A 262 -44.72 21.55 16.69
CA LEU A 262 -45.03 22.25 17.94
C LEU A 262 -45.91 23.48 17.72
N GLU A 263 -45.72 24.22 16.63
CA GLU A 263 -46.59 25.35 16.26
C GLU A 263 -48.02 24.91 15.90
N ARG A 264 -48.16 23.73 15.30
CA ARG A 264 -49.46 23.18 14.88
C ARG A 264 -50.12 22.29 15.93
N GLU A 265 -49.39 21.91 16.97
CA GLU A 265 -49.76 20.88 17.94
C GLU A 265 -50.17 19.53 17.30
N ASP A 266 -49.59 19.20 16.15
CA ASP A 266 -49.88 17.99 15.38
C ASP A 266 -48.71 17.00 15.47
N PHE A 267 -48.82 16.04 16.39
CA PHE A 267 -47.76 15.09 16.72
C PHE A 267 -47.96 13.78 15.96
N HIS A 268 -47.33 13.67 14.79
CA HIS A 268 -47.28 12.42 14.05
C HIS A 268 -46.29 11.44 14.70
N HIS A 269 -46.70 10.17 14.84
CA HIS A 269 -45.91 9.13 15.52
C HIS A 269 -45.08 8.27 14.55
N GLU A 270 -45.29 8.39 13.24
CA GLU A 270 -44.56 7.62 12.23
C GLU A 270 -43.72 8.56 11.35
N VAL A 271 -42.41 8.38 11.40
CA VAL A 271 -41.46 9.05 10.50
C VAL A 271 -41.03 8.04 9.44
N ILE A 272 -41.60 8.15 8.24
CA ILE A 272 -41.17 7.34 7.09
C ILE A 272 -39.95 8.02 6.47
N ILE A 273 -38.76 7.47 6.73
CA ILE A 273 -37.54 7.90 6.05
C ILE A 273 -37.33 6.97 4.87
N ASP A 274 -37.43 7.52 3.65
CA ASP A 274 -37.01 6.83 2.44
C ASP A 274 -35.50 7.07 2.23
N PRO A 275 -34.65 6.05 2.36
CA PRO A 275 -33.20 6.18 2.14
C PRO A 275 -32.86 6.62 0.71
N GLY A 276 -33.74 6.38 -0.26
CA GLY A 276 -33.55 6.78 -1.66
C GLY A 276 -33.81 8.26 -1.94
N ASN A 277 -34.51 8.96 -1.02
CA ASN A 277 -35.01 10.32 -1.23
C ASN A 277 -34.24 11.38 -0.44
N ILE A 278 -33.17 10.99 0.27
CA ILE A 278 -32.33 11.88 1.06
C ILE A 278 -31.89 13.08 0.23
N SER A 279 -31.41 12.87 -0.99
CA SER A 279 -30.89 13.93 -1.87
C SER A 279 -31.91 15.01 -2.26
N SER A 280 -33.21 14.70 -2.23
CA SER A 280 -34.28 15.66 -2.54
C SER A 280 -34.77 16.45 -1.31
N LEU A 281 -34.45 15.97 -0.10
CA LEU A 281 -34.70 16.64 1.19
C LEU A 281 -33.61 17.66 1.56
N LEU A 282 -32.50 17.76 0.81
CA LEU A 282 -31.24 18.47 1.15
C LEU A 282 -31.15 19.96 0.77
N SER A 283 -32.24 20.64 0.43
CA SER A 283 -32.22 22.01 -0.10
C SER A 283 -32.68 23.10 0.87
N GLU A 284 -32.72 22.83 2.18
CA GLU A 284 -33.27 23.77 3.17
C GLU A 284 -32.36 23.91 4.42
N GLU A 285 -31.05 24.12 4.27
CA GLU A 285 -30.30 24.75 5.37
C GLU A 285 -30.72 26.23 5.45
N PRO A 286 -31.01 26.77 6.65
CA PRO A 286 -31.31 28.18 6.79
C PRO A 286 -30.08 29.01 6.39
N GLU A 287 -30.29 30.01 5.51
CA GLU A 287 -29.31 31.08 5.24
C GLU A 287 -29.22 31.95 6.50
N ASP A 288 -28.35 31.56 7.43
CA ASP A 288 -28.08 32.27 8.68
C ASP A 288 -26.58 32.60 8.76
N GLU A 289 -26.24 33.85 9.05
CA GLU A 289 -24.85 34.31 9.20
C GLU A 289 -24.11 33.56 10.33
N PHE A 290 -24.84 33.01 11.30
CA PHE A 290 -24.30 32.21 12.40
C PHE A 290 -24.24 30.70 12.12
N ASN A 291 -24.70 30.25 10.95
CA ASN A 291 -24.60 28.87 10.49
C ASN A 291 -23.51 28.75 9.41
N PRO A 292 -22.25 28.51 9.78
CA PRO A 292 -21.15 28.51 8.81
C PRO A 292 -21.26 27.35 7.80
N GLU A 293 -20.85 27.63 6.56
CA GLU A 293 -20.77 26.61 5.51
C GLU A 293 -19.54 25.71 5.66
N LEU A 294 -19.72 24.41 5.52
CA LEU A 294 -18.63 23.45 5.51
C LEU A 294 -17.90 23.46 4.15
N LYS A 295 -16.56 23.47 4.16
CA LYS A 295 -15.67 23.49 2.97
C LYS A 295 -16.02 22.42 1.93
N TYR A 296 -16.24 22.83 0.68
CA TYR A 296 -16.54 21.93 -0.45
C TYR A 296 -15.32 21.67 -1.33
N TYR A 297 -15.06 20.40 -1.61
CA TYR A 297 -14.01 19.98 -2.54
C TYR A 297 -14.62 19.46 -3.85
N GLN A 298 -14.11 19.96 -4.97
CA GLN A 298 -14.62 19.64 -6.31
C GLN A 298 -14.50 18.15 -6.67
N ASP A 299 -13.61 17.42 -6.01
CA ASP A 299 -13.32 16.01 -6.26
C ASP A 299 -14.12 15.04 -5.37
N GLU A 300 -14.99 15.53 -4.47
CA GLU A 300 -15.76 14.69 -3.56
C GLU A 300 -16.66 13.68 -4.30
N ASN A 301 -17.29 14.12 -5.37
CA ASN A 301 -18.18 13.30 -6.19
C ASN A 301 -17.42 12.50 -7.27
N LEU A 302 -16.10 12.67 -7.37
CA LEU A 302 -15.28 11.92 -8.31
C LEU A 302 -14.88 10.58 -7.69
N PRO A 303 -14.92 9.49 -8.49
CA PRO A 303 -14.49 8.18 -8.02
C PRO A 303 -13.01 8.24 -7.61
N THR A 304 -12.69 7.60 -6.49
CA THR A 304 -11.30 7.45 -6.06
C THR A 304 -10.65 6.29 -6.84
N ASP A 305 -9.39 6.46 -7.22
CA ASP A 305 -8.66 5.44 -7.99
C ASP A 305 -8.64 4.10 -7.26
N GLY A 306 -8.93 3.03 -7.99
CA GLY A 306 -9.11 1.69 -7.42
C GLY A 306 -10.53 1.41 -6.92
N PHE A 307 -11.34 2.43 -6.64
CA PHE A 307 -12.69 2.32 -6.06
C PHE A 307 -13.82 2.64 -7.06
N ARG A 308 -13.65 2.24 -8.34
CA ARG A 308 -14.55 2.66 -9.45
C ARG A 308 -16.04 2.31 -9.27
N SER A 309 -16.37 1.35 -8.42
CA SER A 309 -17.75 0.94 -8.08
C SER A 309 -18.15 1.27 -6.63
N TYR A 310 -17.24 1.86 -5.85
CA TYR A 310 -17.43 2.11 -4.43
C TYR A 310 -17.63 3.61 -4.22
N ILE A 311 -18.89 4.00 -4.05
CA ILE A 311 -19.25 5.35 -3.63
C ILE A 311 -18.96 5.44 -2.12
N SER A 312 -18.58 6.62 -1.64
CA SER A 312 -18.39 6.94 -0.20
C SER A 312 -19.59 6.53 0.69
N GLU A 313 -20.74 6.26 0.08
CA GLU A 313 -21.96 5.73 0.71
C GLU A 313 -21.75 4.43 1.47
N ARG A 314 -20.72 3.62 1.16
CA ARG A 314 -20.49 2.38 1.94
C ARG A 314 -19.98 2.59 3.35
N TYR A 315 -19.37 3.75 3.63
CA TYR A 315 -18.99 4.16 4.98
C TYR A 315 -20.16 4.82 5.74
N ILE A 316 -21.33 4.95 5.11
CA ILE A 316 -22.52 5.53 5.73
C ILE A 316 -23.61 4.46 5.68
N GLU A 317 -23.86 3.81 6.82
CA GLU A 317 -24.90 2.80 6.92
C GLU A 317 -26.19 3.36 7.49
N PHE A 318 -27.33 2.77 7.12
CA PHE A 318 -28.60 3.08 7.77
C PHE A 318 -28.90 2.01 8.80
N LYS A 319 -28.87 2.38 10.08
CA LYS A 319 -29.03 1.48 11.21
C LYS A 319 -30.01 2.08 12.21
N ASP A 320 -30.96 1.27 12.67
CA ASP A 320 -31.98 1.66 13.67
C ASP A 320 -32.73 2.96 13.34
N GLY A 321 -32.93 3.24 12.05
CA GLY A 321 -33.62 4.44 11.58
C GLY A 321 -32.75 5.70 11.47
N PHE A 322 -31.43 5.59 11.60
CA PHE A 322 -30.46 6.69 11.52
C PHE A 322 -29.31 6.36 10.58
N PHE A 323 -28.71 7.38 9.96
CA PHE A 323 -27.44 7.20 9.26
C PHE A 323 -26.30 7.17 10.27
N CYS A 324 -25.47 6.14 10.25
CA CYS A 324 -24.28 6.04 11.11
C CYS A 324 -23.05 5.92 10.23
N PHE A 325 -21.92 6.41 10.74
CA PHE A 325 -20.65 6.17 10.07
C PHE A 325 -20.21 4.72 10.37
N ASN A 326 -20.01 3.93 9.33
CA ASN A 326 -19.56 2.56 9.45
C ASN A 326 -18.03 2.52 9.39
N GLU A 327 -17.38 2.69 10.55
CA GLU A 327 -15.93 2.50 10.69
C GLU A 327 -15.53 1.04 10.38
N ASP A 328 -16.43 0.09 10.61
CA ASP A 328 -16.20 -1.34 10.38
C ASP A 328 -16.30 -1.77 8.90
N PHE A 329 -16.48 -0.82 7.97
CA PHE A 329 -16.58 -1.10 6.54
C PHE A 329 -15.42 -1.98 6.05
N GLU A 330 -14.22 -1.75 6.59
CA GLU A 330 -13.02 -2.50 6.23
C GLU A 330 -13.08 -3.98 6.66
N TYR A 331 -13.73 -4.28 7.78
CA TYR A 331 -13.93 -5.66 8.24
C TYR A 331 -15.00 -6.37 7.44
N SER A 332 -16.04 -5.63 7.04
CA SER A 332 -17.21 -6.19 6.33
C SER A 332 -16.98 -6.40 4.84
N ASP A 333 -16.16 -5.57 4.18
CA ASP A 333 -15.81 -5.73 2.76
C ASP A 333 -14.30 -5.64 2.49
N ARG A 334 -13.55 -6.63 3.00
CA ARG A 334 -12.13 -6.85 2.65
C ARG A 334 -11.87 -7.01 1.15
N SER A 335 -12.91 -7.24 0.34
CA SER A 335 -12.81 -7.36 -1.11
C SER A 335 -12.95 -6.02 -1.85
N ALA A 336 -13.05 -4.90 -1.12
CA ALA A 336 -13.09 -3.57 -1.70
C ALA A 336 -11.86 -3.29 -2.57
N SER A 337 -12.09 -2.98 -3.84
CA SER A 337 -11.02 -2.64 -4.77
C SER A 337 -10.38 -1.31 -4.34
N GLY A 338 -9.07 -1.31 -4.10
CA GLY A 338 -8.31 -0.14 -3.62
C GLY A 338 -7.96 -0.16 -2.12
N SER A 339 -8.48 -1.13 -1.36
CA SER A 339 -8.01 -1.45 -0.02
C SER A 339 -6.50 -1.73 -0.02
N SER A 340 -5.84 -1.40 1.09
CA SER A 340 -4.45 -1.77 1.32
C SER A 340 -4.24 -3.26 1.17
N ARG A 341 -3.18 -3.62 0.47
CA ARG A 341 -2.76 -5.02 0.31
C ARG A 341 -1.36 -5.16 0.84
N ILE A 342 -1.06 -6.33 1.38
CA ILE A 342 0.32 -6.70 1.68
C ILE A 342 1.06 -6.79 0.34
N PRO A 343 2.16 -6.04 0.15
CA PRO A 343 2.91 -6.10 -1.10
C PRO A 343 3.41 -7.51 -1.40
N ASP A 344 3.31 -7.93 -2.67
CA ASP A 344 3.72 -9.26 -3.13
C ASP A 344 5.15 -9.63 -2.72
N HIS A 345 6.06 -8.65 -2.71
CA HIS A 345 7.45 -8.91 -2.35
C HIS A 345 7.59 -9.34 -0.89
N CYS A 346 6.72 -8.93 0.03
CA CYS A 346 6.78 -9.34 1.43
C CYS A 346 6.66 -10.87 1.56
N PHE A 347 5.76 -11.50 0.81
CA PHE A 347 5.60 -12.95 0.77
C PHE A 347 6.86 -13.64 0.22
N VAL A 348 7.40 -13.12 -0.89
CA VAL A 348 8.61 -13.67 -1.51
C VAL A 348 9.83 -13.50 -0.59
N LYS A 349 9.96 -12.35 0.08
CA LYS A 349 11.05 -12.07 1.03
C LYS A 349 11.00 -12.94 2.29
N ALA A 350 9.79 -13.27 2.74
CA ALA A 350 9.57 -14.12 3.92
C ALA A 350 10.12 -15.55 3.74
N VAL A 351 10.22 -16.06 2.51
CA VAL A 351 10.74 -17.42 2.24
C VAL A 351 12.19 -17.59 2.70
N TYR A 352 13.02 -16.55 2.59
CA TYR A 352 14.46 -16.62 2.87
C TYR A 352 14.90 -15.86 4.12
N SER A 353 14.00 -15.14 4.78
CA SER A 353 14.36 -14.24 5.87
C SER A 353 13.38 -14.35 7.02
N LYS A 354 13.86 -14.86 8.17
CA LYS A 354 13.07 -14.89 9.40
C LYS A 354 12.52 -13.50 9.77
N LYS A 355 13.34 -12.44 9.64
CA LYS A 355 12.89 -11.05 9.85
C LYS A 355 11.65 -10.69 9.00
N HIS A 356 11.64 -11.08 7.72
CA HIS A 356 10.51 -10.77 6.82
C HIS A 356 9.31 -11.68 7.08
N TYR A 357 9.54 -12.93 7.50
CA TYR A 357 8.47 -13.83 7.95
C TYR A 357 7.80 -13.32 9.23
N ASP A 358 8.59 -12.87 10.21
CA ASP A 358 8.09 -12.30 11.48
C ASP A 358 7.28 -11.03 11.18
N LEU A 359 7.78 -10.15 10.30
CA LEU A 359 7.03 -8.99 9.80
C LEU A 359 5.71 -9.40 9.11
N LEU A 360 5.73 -10.38 8.21
CA LEU A 360 4.53 -10.83 7.49
C LEU A 360 3.49 -11.41 8.46
N SER A 361 3.93 -12.18 9.45
CA SER A 361 3.09 -12.74 10.50
C SER A 361 2.48 -11.63 11.36
N TYR A 362 3.29 -10.64 11.76
CA TYR A 362 2.81 -9.46 12.48
C TYR A 362 1.77 -8.69 11.67
N LEU A 363 2.00 -8.45 10.38
CA LEU A 363 1.06 -7.75 9.50
C LEU A 363 -0.27 -8.49 9.39
N LYS A 364 -0.24 -9.82 9.26
CA LYS A 364 -1.45 -10.65 9.22
C LYS A 364 -2.24 -10.58 10.54
N ASP A 365 -1.55 -10.62 11.67
CA ASP A 365 -2.20 -10.76 12.98
C ASP A 365 -2.62 -9.41 13.58
N LYS A 366 -1.93 -8.32 13.26
CA LYS A 366 -2.10 -7.01 13.91
C LYS A 366 -2.69 -5.93 13.01
N HIS A 367 -2.77 -6.15 11.70
CA HIS A 367 -3.34 -5.19 10.76
C HIS A 367 -4.39 -5.83 9.86
N THR A 368 -5.35 -5.01 9.45
CA THR A 368 -6.37 -5.36 8.47
C THR A 368 -5.87 -5.00 7.08
N PHE A 369 -5.82 -6.01 6.20
CA PHE A 369 -5.56 -5.83 4.77
C PHE A 369 -6.74 -6.39 3.97
N GLY A 370 -6.93 -5.88 2.76
CA GLY A 370 -7.89 -6.42 1.82
C GLY A 370 -7.47 -7.79 1.27
N ASP A 371 -8.46 -8.63 0.95
CA ASP A 371 -8.31 -10.03 0.52
C ASP A 371 -8.07 -10.15 -1.00
N ILE A 372 -7.19 -9.31 -1.57
CA ILE A 372 -7.03 -9.21 -3.03
C ILE A 372 -5.57 -9.20 -3.44
N ILE A 373 -4.85 -10.31 -3.23
CA ILE A 373 -3.58 -10.55 -3.94
C ILE A 373 -3.79 -11.45 -5.15
N ASN A 374 -2.87 -11.38 -6.11
CA ASN A 374 -2.75 -12.39 -7.17
C ASN A 374 -1.91 -13.55 -6.62
N GLY A 375 -2.56 -14.44 -5.85
CA GLY A 375 -1.90 -15.58 -5.22
C GLY A 375 -1.11 -16.43 -6.19
N PRO A 376 -1.62 -16.78 -7.39
CA PRO A 376 -0.86 -17.52 -8.39
C PRO A 376 0.42 -16.81 -8.86
N ALA A 377 0.38 -15.50 -9.08
CA ALA A 377 1.58 -14.75 -9.46
C ALA A 377 2.64 -14.72 -8.34
N VAL A 378 2.21 -14.56 -7.08
CA VAL A 378 3.11 -14.62 -5.92
C VAL A 378 3.70 -16.02 -5.77
N MET A 379 2.87 -17.06 -5.84
CA MET A 379 3.31 -18.45 -5.78
C MET A 379 4.25 -18.83 -6.93
N SER A 380 4.04 -18.29 -8.13
CA SER A 380 4.92 -18.51 -9.27
C SER A 380 6.33 -17.97 -8.99
N ARG A 381 6.45 -16.78 -8.39
CA ARG A 381 7.75 -16.22 -7.96
C ARG A 381 8.39 -17.04 -6.85
N ILE A 382 7.60 -17.58 -5.92
CA ILE A 382 8.10 -18.50 -4.89
C ILE A 382 8.61 -19.79 -5.54
N LEU A 383 7.87 -20.36 -6.50
CA LEU A 383 8.28 -21.54 -7.26
C LEU A 383 9.60 -21.35 -7.99
N ASP A 384 9.82 -20.20 -8.61
CA ASP A 384 11.10 -19.87 -9.28
C ASP A 384 12.28 -19.96 -8.30
N ILE A 385 12.06 -19.63 -7.02
CA ILE A 385 13.07 -19.79 -5.96
C ILE A 385 13.25 -21.26 -5.61
N LEU A 386 12.16 -22.02 -5.46
CA LEU A 386 12.19 -23.43 -5.05
C LEU A 386 12.82 -24.34 -6.11
N GLU A 387 12.65 -24.03 -7.38
CA GLU A 387 13.23 -24.77 -8.51
C GLU A 387 14.76 -24.64 -8.57
N ASN A 388 15.36 -23.65 -7.89
CA ASN A 388 16.79 -23.37 -7.92
C ASN A 388 17.54 -23.94 -6.68
N PRO A 389 18.51 -24.87 -6.87
CA PRO A 389 19.26 -25.51 -5.78
C PRO A 389 20.04 -24.53 -4.89
N ALA A 390 20.56 -23.43 -5.45
CA ALA A 390 21.39 -22.48 -4.72
C ALA A 390 20.62 -21.72 -3.62
N HIS A 391 19.29 -21.72 -3.68
CA HIS A 391 18.43 -21.03 -2.72
C HIS A 391 17.86 -21.96 -1.64
N ARG A 392 18.13 -23.27 -1.73
CA ARG A 392 17.58 -24.30 -0.81
C ARG A 392 18.40 -24.50 0.47
N SER A 393 19.54 -23.82 0.62
CA SER A 393 20.53 -24.06 1.68
C SER A 393 20.20 -23.44 3.05
N SER A 394 19.05 -22.77 3.20
CA SER A 394 18.64 -22.22 4.51
C SER A 394 17.93 -23.29 5.35
N ARG A 395 18.27 -23.47 6.62
CA ARG A 395 17.83 -24.62 7.45
C ARG A 395 16.39 -24.55 8.00
N LYS A 396 15.58 -23.51 7.69
CA LYS A 396 14.29 -23.28 8.39
C LYS A 396 13.10 -22.92 7.48
N TRP A 397 13.23 -23.16 6.18
CA TRP A 397 12.25 -22.70 5.20
C TRP A 397 11.00 -23.60 5.09
N THR A 398 11.06 -24.87 5.50
CA THR A 398 10.00 -25.86 5.24
C THR A 398 8.65 -25.52 5.90
N GLN A 399 8.62 -25.38 7.23
CA GLN A 399 7.40 -24.99 7.95
C GLN A 399 6.99 -23.54 7.62
N GLN A 400 7.96 -22.63 7.55
CA GLN A 400 7.70 -21.23 7.17
C GLN A 400 7.02 -21.12 5.81
N LEU A 401 7.43 -21.92 4.83
CA LEU A 401 6.83 -21.94 3.51
C LEU A 401 5.38 -22.42 3.54
N VAL A 402 5.07 -23.47 4.32
CA VAL A 402 3.68 -23.94 4.47
C VAL A 402 2.81 -22.83 5.03
N ASP A 403 3.28 -22.15 6.09
CA ASP A 403 2.55 -21.04 6.68
C ASP A 403 2.36 -19.88 5.68
N ILE A 404 3.40 -19.52 4.91
CA ILE A 404 3.33 -18.49 3.87
C ILE A 404 2.28 -18.86 2.82
N VAL A 405 2.23 -20.12 2.38
CA VAL A 405 1.22 -20.60 1.43
C VAL A 405 -0.19 -20.48 2.02
N ASP A 406 -0.35 -20.80 3.31
CA ASP A 406 -1.62 -20.61 4.00
C ASP A 406 -2.04 -19.14 4.06
N MET A 407 -1.10 -18.22 4.28
CA MET A 407 -1.35 -16.78 4.18
C MET A 407 -1.72 -16.35 2.76
N ILE A 408 -1.04 -16.87 1.74
CA ILE A 408 -1.33 -16.54 0.34
C ILE A 408 -2.75 -16.97 -0.04
N LYS A 409 -3.16 -18.19 0.34
CA LYS A 409 -4.55 -18.66 0.13
C LYS A 409 -5.57 -17.78 0.83
N PHE A 410 -5.26 -17.34 2.05
CA PHE A 410 -6.13 -16.48 2.84
C PHE A 410 -6.41 -15.15 2.12
N PHE A 411 -5.39 -14.50 1.57
CA PHE A 411 -5.52 -13.23 0.87
C PHE A 411 -5.79 -13.35 -0.65
N ASN A 412 -5.83 -14.57 -1.20
CA ASN A 412 -5.96 -14.77 -2.65
C ASN A 412 -7.32 -14.30 -3.17
N CYS A 413 -7.29 -13.48 -4.22
CA CYS A 413 -8.50 -13.18 -4.96
C CYS A 413 -8.98 -14.45 -5.67
N ARG A 414 -10.20 -14.89 -5.34
CA ARG A 414 -10.78 -16.16 -5.83
C ARG A 414 -10.97 -16.24 -7.35
N ILE A 415 -10.85 -15.11 -8.06
CA ILE A 415 -10.81 -15.06 -9.54
C ILE A 415 -9.53 -15.73 -10.06
N TYR A 416 -8.42 -15.62 -9.32
CA TYR A 416 -7.15 -16.21 -9.69
C TYR A 416 -7.07 -17.66 -9.19
N LYS A 417 -6.85 -18.57 -10.13
CA LYS A 417 -6.75 -20.01 -9.89
C LYS A 417 -5.30 -20.43 -9.77
N PHE A 418 -5.03 -21.38 -8.88
CA PHE A 418 -3.69 -21.94 -8.69
C PHE A 418 -3.34 -23.06 -9.68
N THR A 419 -4.14 -23.31 -10.72
CA THR A 419 -3.97 -24.46 -11.65
C THR A 419 -2.54 -24.57 -12.18
N ASP A 420 -2.02 -23.52 -12.83
CA ASP A 420 -0.65 -23.49 -13.38
C ASP A 420 0.43 -23.69 -12.31
N VAL A 421 0.19 -23.15 -11.11
CA VAL A 421 1.11 -23.28 -9.97
C VAL A 421 1.14 -24.72 -9.49
N VAL A 422 -0.01 -25.40 -9.42
CA VAL A 422 -0.10 -26.81 -9.02
C VAL A 422 0.54 -27.72 -10.07
N VAL A 423 0.37 -27.43 -11.37
CA VAL A 423 1.05 -28.13 -12.47
C VAL A 423 2.57 -28.05 -12.29
N ARG A 424 3.12 -26.85 -12.10
CA ARG A 424 4.57 -26.68 -11.82
C ARG A 424 5.01 -27.38 -10.55
N LEU A 425 4.19 -27.39 -9.50
CA LEU A 425 4.47 -28.13 -8.27
C LEU A 425 4.51 -29.65 -8.50
N PHE A 426 3.65 -30.20 -9.37
CA PHE A 426 3.69 -31.62 -9.74
C PHE A 426 5.02 -31.97 -10.43
N GLU A 427 5.45 -31.16 -11.38
CA GLU A 427 6.73 -31.33 -12.07
C GLU A 427 7.92 -31.23 -11.10
N LEU A 428 7.88 -30.23 -10.21
CA LEU A 428 8.89 -30.07 -9.17
C LEU A 428 8.90 -31.28 -8.23
N TYR A 429 7.74 -31.75 -7.76
CA TYR A 429 7.60 -32.91 -6.89
C TYR A 429 8.17 -34.18 -7.55
N ASP A 430 7.81 -34.44 -8.81
CA ASP A 430 8.30 -35.60 -9.54
C ASP A 430 9.82 -35.58 -9.68
N LYS A 431 10.39 -34.41 -10.03
CA LYS A 431 11.84 -34.22 -10.08
C LYS A 431 12.49 -34.47 -8.73
N VAL A 432 11.96 -33.87 -7.66
CA VAL A 432 12.60 -33.94 -6.33
C VAL A 432 12.36 -35.27 -5.60
N SER A 433 11.36 -36.04 -6.00
CA SER A 433 11.11 -37.37 -5.46
C SER A 433 12.09 -38.43 -6.00
N LYS A 434 12.75 -38.13 -7.12
CA LYS A 434 13.71 -39.01 -7.80
C LYS A 434 15.16 -38.71 -7.41
N ASP A 435 15.45 -37.48 -6.99
CA ASP A 435 16.78 -37.03 -6.57
C ASP A 435 17.01 -37.32 -5.06
N ASP A 436 18.23 -37.68 -4.67
CA ASP A 436 18.57 -37.99 -3.27
C ASP A 436 18.91 -36.70 -2.48
N PHE A 437 17.95 -36.21 -1.69
CA PHE A 437 18.07 -34.96 -0.90
C PHE A 437 18.52 -35.16 0.55
N SER A 438 19.04 -36.35 0.88
CA SER A 438 19.55 -36.68 2.22
C SER A 438 20.63 -35.72 2.75
N SER A 439 21.26 -34.91 1.88
CA SER A 439 22.30 -33.94 2.23
C SER A 439 21.81 -32.51 2.55
N ILE A 440 20.53 -32.19 2.28
CA ILE A 440 20.02 -30.79 2.31
C ILE A 440 19.06 -30.52 3.48
N SER A 441 18.53 -31.56 4.14
CA SER A 441 17.50 -31.41 5.18
C SER A 441 17.89 -32.04 6.52
N ASP A 442 17.45 -31.41 7.62
CA ASP A 442 17.31 -32.09 8.91
C ASP A 442 16.42 -33.35 8.74
N PRO A 443 16.67 -34.43 9.48
CA PRO A 443 15.99 -35.73 9.29
C PRO A 443 14.48 -35.72 9.56
N GLU A 444 13.91 -34.64 10.12
CA GLU A 444 12.49 -34.58 10.51
C GLU A 444 11.56 -34.02 9.44
N GLU A 445 12.02 -33.23 8.45
CA GLU A 445 11.17 -32.73 7.35
C GLU A 445 11.91 -32.67 6.00
N SER A 446 11.68 -33.68 5.16
CA SER A 446 12.26 -33.73 3.82
C SER A 446 11.61 -32.70 2.87
N PHE A 447 12.42 -32.12 1.97
CA PHE A 447 11.96 -31.18 0.95
C PHE A 447 10.78 -31.71 0.09
N PRO A 448 10.79 -32.97 -0.39
CA PRO A 448 9.65 -33.54 -1.10
C PRO A 448 8.36 -33.55 -0.28
N ASN A 449 8.42 -33.81 1.03
CA ASN A 449 7.25 -33.81 1.91
C ASN A 449 6.63 -32.42 2.03
N ALA A 450 7.45 -31.37 2.04
CA ALA A 450 6.98 -29.99 2.05
C ALA A 450 6.20 -29.64 0.79
N ILE A 451 6.77 -29.98 -0.38
CA ILE A 451 6.12 -29.78 -1.68
C ILE A 451 4.80 -30.57 -1.73
N ALA A 452 4.79 -31.82 -1.25
CA ALA A 452 3.57 -32.61 -1.16
C ALA A 452 2.49 -31.94 -0.28
N ARG A 453 2.85 -31.39 0.89
CA ARG A 453 1.92 -30.65 1.76
C ARG A 453 1.35 -29.42 1.05
N ILE A 454 2.19 -28.66 0.34
CA ILE A 454 1.75 -27.48 -0.42
C ILE A 454 0.78 -27.88 -1.53
N ILE A 455 1.08 -28.94 -2.27
CA ILE A 455 0.19 -29.50 -3.30
C ILE A 455 -1.17 -29.85 -2.69
N VAL A 456 -1.19 -30.64 -1.61
CA VAL A 456 -2.43 -31.04 -0.93
C VAL A 456 -3.24 -29.81 -0.50
N SER A 457 -2.56 -28.83 0.08
CA SER A 457 -3.14 -27.59 0.60
C SER A 457 -3.77 -26.73 -0.51
N LEU A 458 -3.13 -26.63 -1.68
CA LEU A 458 -3.67 -25.91 -2.84
C LEU A 458 -4.78 -26.70 -3.54
N LEU A 459 -4.69 -28.03 -3.62
CA LEU A 459 -5.76 -28.88 -4.14
C LEU A 459 -7.02 -28.78 -3.27
N GLN A 460 -6.88 -28.82 -1.94
CA GLN A 460 -8.00 -28.56 -1.02
C GLN A 460 -8.65 -27.20 -1.27
N TYR A 461 -7.86 -26.16 -1.54
CA TYR A 461 -8.38 -24.84 -1.89
C TYR A 461 -9.14 -24.85 -3.23
N ILE A 462 -8.58 -25.49 -4.27
CA ILE A 462 -9.19 -25.59 -5.61
C ILE A 462 -10.50 -26.40 -5.57
N PHE A 463 -10.54 -27.50 -4.82
CA PHE A 463 -11.67 -28.44 -4.75
C PHE A 463 -12.62 -28.20 -3.56
N SER A 464 -12.42 -27.14 -2.78
CA SER A 464 -13.28 -26.82 -1.63
C SER A 464 -14.75 -26.65 -2.09
N PRO A 465 -15.72 -27.36 -1.45
CA PRO A 465 -17.13 -27.28 -1.80
C PRO A 465 -17.72 -25.96 -1.31
N ASN A 466 -17.49 -24.89 -2.06
CA ASN A 466 -18.04 -23.56 -1.75
C ASN A 466 -18.91 -23.12 -2.92
N PRO A 467 -20.19 -22.73 -2.70
CA PRO A 467 -21.17 -22.44 -3.77
C PRO A 467 -20.81 -21.30 -4.74
N ARG A 468 -19.66 -20.65 -4.58
CA ARG A 468 -19.18 -19.54 -5.42
C ARG A 468 -17.91 -19.85 -6.21
N THR A 469 -17.33 -21.05 -6.06
CA THR A 469 -16.18 -21.48 -6.86
C THR A 469 -16.69 -22.01 -8.19
N ILE A 470 -16.59 -21.22 -9.27
CA ILE A 470 -16.89 -21.69 -10.63
C ILE A 470 -15.75 -22.63 -11.03
N HIS A 471 -15.90 -23.92 -10.71
CA HIS A 471 -15.01 -24.94 -11.23
C HIS A 471 -15.22 -25.01 -12.74
N ASN A 472 -14.17 -24.75 -13.52
CA ASN A 472 -14.21 -25.08 -14.94
C ASN A 472 -13.65 -26.50 -15.08
N ASN A 473 -14.32 -27.37 -15.85
CA ASN A 473 -13.85 -28.74 -16.09
C ASN A 473 -12.44 -28.75 -16.72
N ASP A 474 -12.06 -27.67 -17.41
CA ASP A 474 -10.76 -27.51 -18.06
C ASP A 474 -9.59 -27.53 -17.06
N ASP A 475 -9.71 -26.85 -15.91
CA ASP A 475 -8.63 -26.80 -14.90
C ASP A 475 -8.34 -28.20 -14.34
N LYS A 476 -9.40 -28.98 -14.14
CA LYS A 476 -9.33 -30.32 -13.57
C LYS A 476 -8.71 -31.30 -14.54
N ARG A 477 -9.11 -31.20 -15.82
CA ARG A 477 -8.54 -32.00 -16.90
C ARG A 477 -7.05 -31.74 -17.06
N GLU A 478 -6.60 -30.50 -16.92
CA GLU A 478 -5.18 -30.14 -16.99
C GLU A 478 -4.35 -30.80 -15.86
N LEU A 479 -4.86 -30.79 -14.63
CA LEU A 479 -4.22 -31.46 -13.50
C LEU A 479 -4.08 -32.97 -13.74
N TRP A 480 -5.15 -33.62 -14.23
CA TRP A 480 -5.14 -35.05 -14.56
C TRP A 480 -4.19 -35.40 -15.71
N ILE A 481 -4.20 -34.62 -16.79
CA ILE A 481 -3.27 -34.81 -17.93
C ILE A 481 -1.82 -34.72 -17.44
N THR A 482 -1.51 -33.73 -16.61
CA THR A 482 -0.16 -33.53 -16.06
C THR A 482 0.27 -34.72 -15.19
N ALA A 483 -0.56 -35.12 -14.22
CA ALA A 483 -0.25 -36.24 -13.33
C ALA A 483 -0.02 -37.57 -14.08
N MET A 484 -0.86 -37.85 -15.09
CA MET A 484 -0.73 -39.04 -15.94
C MET A 484 0.50 -38.98 -16.83
N THR A 485 0.85 -37.80 -17.38
CA THR A 485 2.04 -37.59 -18.21
C THR A 485 3.33 -37.83 -17.43
N LEU A 486 3.38 -37.38 -16.16
CA LEU A 486 4.53 -37.59 -15.27
C LEU A 486 4.69 -39.05 -14.82
N LYS A 487 3.67 -39.89 -15.00
CA LYS A 487 3.63 -41.31 -14.58
C LYS A 487 3.94 -41.49 -13.08
N ASN A 488 3.53 -40.54 -12.26
CA ASN A 488 3.77 -40.56 -10.81
C ASN A 488 2.51 -41.04 -10.07
N ILE A 489 2.55 -42.29 -9.60
CA ILE A 489 1.41 -42.97 -8.96
C ILE A 489 0.89 -42.19 -7.74
N TYR A 490 1.78 -41.56 -6.98
CA TYR A 490 1.38 -40.78 -5.81
C TYR A 490 0.54 -39.56 -6.17
N LEU A 491 0.83 -38.89 -7.29
CA LEU A 491 0.07 -37.73 -7.76
C LEU A 491 -1.31 -38.16 -8.28
N THR A 492 -1.39 -39.28 -9.00
CA THR A 492 -2.67 -39.82 -9.49
C THR A 492 -3.56 -40.31 -8.35
N ASP A 493 -2.97 -41.00 -7.34
CA ASP A 493 -3.70 -41.44 -6.15
C ASP A 493 -4.15 -40.25 -5.29
N LEU A 494 -3.36 -39.17 -5.26
CA LEU A 494 -3.73 -37.94 -4.56
C LEU A 494 -4.93 -37.26 -5.23
N LEU A 495 -4.90 -37.08 -6.56
CA LEU A 495 -6.01 -36.47 -7.30
C LEU A 495 -7.31 -37.26 -7.12
N ARG A 496 -7.24 -38.60 -7.16
CA ARG A 496 -8.38 -39.50 -6.93
C ARG A 496 -9.11 -39.26 -5.60
N LYS A 497 -8.42 -38.73 -4.57
CA LYS A 497 -9.02 -38.39 -3.28
C LYS A 497 -9.89 -37.12 -3.32
N PHE A 498 -9.62 -36.21 -4.26
CA PHE A 498 -10.33 -34.95 -4.41
C PHE A 498 -11.41 -35.02 -5.50
N GLU A 499 -11.11 -35.73 -6.58
CA GLU A 499 -11.96 -35.90 -7.74
C GLU A 499 -11.78 -37.34 -8.22
N GLY A 500 -12.87 -38.11 -8.29
CA GLY A 500 -12.86 -39.58 -8.48
C GLY A 500 -11.94 -40.10 -9.59
N ASP A 501 -12.51 -40.55 -10.71
CA ASP A 501 -11.71 -41.04 -11.84
C ASP A 501 -11.62 -39.97 -12.94
N PRO A 502 -10.48 -39.89 -13.65
CA PRO A 502 -10.35 -38.96 -14.78
C PRO A 502 -11.31 -39.31 -15.91
N ASP A 503 -11.60 -38.32 -16.76
CA ASP A 503 -12.43 -38.52 -17.94
C ASP A 503 -11.89 -39.66 -18.83
N TYR A 504 -12.80 -40.43 -19.42
CA TYR A 504 -12.49 -41.63 -20.19
C TYR A 504 -11.48 -41.38 -21.33
N ASP A 505 -11.50 -40.20 -21.93
CA ASP A 505 -10.58 -39.84 -23.02
C ASP A 505 -9.15 -39.56 -22.55
N ILE A 506 -8.98 -39.14 -21.28
CA ILE A 506 -7.66 -39.06 -20.64
C ILE A 506 -7.14 -40.47 -20.37
N LEU A 507 -7.99 -41.37 -19.81
CA LEU A 507 -7.63 -42.77 -19.58
C LEU A 507 -7.20 -43.47 -20.87
N HIS A 508 -7.95 -43.29 -21.96
CA HIS A 508 -7.65 -43.91 -23.25
C HIS A 508 -6.35 -43.37 -23.90
N ARG A 509 -5.91 -42.15 -23.56
CA ARG A 509 -4.65 -41.59 -24.08
C ARG A 509 -3.39 -42.16 -23.42
N PHE A 510 -3.52 -42.67 -22.20
CA PHE A 510 -2.38 -43.08 -21.37
C PHE A 510 -2.45 -44.55 -20.88
N GLY A 511 -3.54 -45.25 -21.19
CA GLY A 511 -3.78 -46.67 -20.87
C GLY A 511 -3.15 -47.66 -21.84
#